data_AF-A0A7S2DZI0-F1
#
_entry.id   AF-A0A7S2DZI0-F1
#
_cell.length_a   1.000
_cell.length_b   1.000
_cell.length_c   1.000
_cell.angle_alpha   90.00
_cell.angle_beta   90.00
_cell.angle_gamma   90.00
#
_symmetry.space_group_name_H-M   'P 1'
#
loop_
_entity.id
_entity.type
_entity.pdbx_description
1 polymer ?
#
loop_
_entity_poly.entity_id
_entity_poly.type
_entity_poly.pdbx_seq_one_letter_code
_entity_poly.pdbx_strand_id
1 'polypeptide(L)'
;MLTKGDGMEDYCLQIDAHAVFAKGWDSQLLQQFAQTENEYAVLSTYPTNADDLRKDGTFVNTNDHWEVPHLCEASVLSSGIARNGQASAAANLRKPVLSKLWAAGLSFSRCHAER
;
A
#
# COMPACT_ATOMS: atom_id res chain seq x y z
N MET A 1 25.16 -7.44 12.39
CA MET A 1 23.91 -7.17 13.13
C MET A 1 23.68 -5.67 13.09
N LEU A 2 22.48 -5.27 12.66
CA LEU A 2 22.08 -3.89 12.43
C LEU A 2 22.47 -3.00 13.63
N THR A 3 23.11 -1.89 13.33
CA THR A 3 23.60 -0.90 14.31
C THR A 3 22.40 -0.20 14.95
N LYS A 4 22.47 -0.02 16.28
CA LYS A 4 21.57 0.80 17.09
C LYS A 4 21.19 2.10 16.39
N GLY A 5 19.99 2.14 15.83
CA GLY A 5 19.20 3.35 15.74
C GLY A 5 18.60 3.57 17.11
N ASP A 6 19.02 4.62 17.82
CA ASP A 6 18.44 5.03 19.10
C ASP A 6 17.05 5.71 18.93
N GLY A 7 16.36 5.47 17.80
CA GLY A 7 14.97 5.83 17.54
C GLY A 7 14.19 4.56 17.26
N MET A 8 13.18 4.27 18.08
CA MET A 8 12.27 3.16 17.85
C MET A 8 11.46 3.45 16.58
N GLU A 9 11.48 2.55 15.60
CA GLU A 9 10.64 2.68 14.41
C GLU A 9 9.17 2.40 14.80
N ASP A 10 8.30 3.40 14.66
CA ASP A 10 6.89 3.30 15.04
C ASP A 10 6.03 2.52 14.03
N TYR A 11 6.57 2.29 12.82
CA TYR A 11 5.86 1.75 11.66
C TYR A 11 6.67 0.65 10.98
N CYS A 12 5.96 -0.33 10.42
CA CYS A 12 6.56 -1.37 9.59
C CYS A 12 5.98 -1.30 8.19
N LEU A 13 6.85 -1.55 7.21
CA LEU A 13 6.48 -1.73 5.82
C LEU A 13 6.85 -3.16 5.38
N GLN A 14 5.86 -3.87 4.85
CA GLN A 14 6.08 -5.09 4.08
C GLN A 14 5.69 -4.82 2.63
N ILE A 15 6.56 -5.22 1.70
CA ILE A 15 6.40 -4.95 0.27
C ILE A 15 7.04 -6.08 -0.55
N ASP A 16 6.58 -6.23 -1.79
CA ASP A 16 7.23 -7.14 -2.73
C ASP A 16 8.69 -6.73 -3.01
N ALA A 17 9.59 -7.70 -3.06
CA ALA A 17 11.04 -7.46 -3.23
C ALA A 17 11.40 -6.75 -4.54
N HIS A 18 10.52 -6.77 -5.53
CA HIS A 18 10.70 -6.11 -6.83
C HIS A 18 10.11 -4.70 -6.91
N ALA A 19 9.61 -4.14 -5.79
CA ALA A 19 9.04 -2.81 -5.79
C ALA A 19 10.11 -1.71 -5.86
N VAL A 20 9.74 -0.56 -6.45
CA VAL A 20 10.56 0.64 -6.51
C VAL A 20 9.88 1.75 -5.73
N PHE A 21 10.65 2.43 -4.87
CA PHE A 21 10.15 3.54 -4.08
C PHE A 21 10.07 4.82 -4.90
N ALA A 22 8.89 5.45 -4.92
CA ALA A 22 8.71 6.78 -5.44
C ALA A 22 9.35 7.84 -4.53
N LYS A 23 9.61 9.02 -5.08
CA LYS A 23 10.16 10.15 -4.31
C LYS A 23 9.19 10.57 -3.20
N GLY A 24 9.66 10.59 -1.96
CA GLY A 24 8.87 10.98 -0.78
C GLY A 24 7.80 9.97 -0.39
N TRP A 25 7.96 8.69 -0.76
CA TRP A 25 7.03 7.60 -0.45
C TRP A 25 6.71 7.50 1.05
N ASP A 26 7.70 7.73 1.91
CA ASP A 26 7.63 7.60 3.37
C ASP A 26 6.71 8.65 3.98
N SER A 27 6.93 9.92 3.62
CA SER A 27 6.11 11.05 4.04
C SER A 27 4.68 10.89 3.54
N GLN A 28 4.51 10.39 2.31
CA GLN A 28 3.19 10.13 1.73
C GLN A 28 2.45 9.00 2.45
N LEU A 29 3.12 7.88 2.78
CA LEU A 29 2.51 6.80 3.55
C LEU A 29 2.12 7.24 4.96
N LEU A 30 2.97 8.00 5.64
CA LEU A 30 2.66 8.56 6.96
C LEU A 30 1.45 9.51 6.90
N GLN A 31 1.38 10.36 5.86
CA GLN A 31 0.23 11.24 5.65
C GLN A 31 -1.05 10.46 5.39
N GLN A 32 -1.02 9.44 4.53
CA GLN A 32 -2.16 8.58 4.25
C GLN A 32 -2.60 7.81 5.51
N PHE A 33 -1.65 7.28 6.29
CA PHE A 33 -1.95 6.57 7.52
C PHE A 33 -2.65 7.49 8.53
N ALA A 34 -2.14 8.71 8.72
CA ALA A 34 -2.77 9.70 9.59
C ALA A 34 -4.22 10.02 9.17
N GLN A 35 -4.51 10.06 7.86
CA GLN A 35 -5.87 10.28 7.32
C GLN A 35 -6.84 9.12 7.56
N THR A 36 -6.35 7.95 7.97
CA THR A 36 -7.24 6.85 8.38
C THR A 36 -7.93 7.13 9.72
N GLU A 37 -7.36 8.03 10.53
CA GLU A 37 -7.84 8.34 11.89
C GLU A 37 -8.01 7.07 12.75
N ASN A 38 -7.19 6.04 12.50
CA ASN A 38 -7.27 4.74 13.15
C ASN A 38 -5.87 4.17 13.37
N GLU A 39 -5.45 4.08 14.65
CA GLU A 39 -4.12 3.58 15.01
C GLU A 39 -3.90 2.09 14.70
N TYR A 40 -4.98 1.34 14.49
CA TYR A 40 -4.97 -0.07 14.10
C TYR A 40 -5.15 -0.27 12.59
N ALA A 41 -5.19 0.82 11.81
CA ALA A 41 -5.30 0.70 10.36
C ALA A 41 -4.09 -0.05 9.80
N VAL A 42 -4.34 -0.75 8.70
CA VAL A 42 -3.28 -1.22 7.82
C VAL A 42 -3.56 -0.70 6.43
N LEU A 43 -2.64 0.11 5.91
CA LEU A 43 -2.68 0.52 4.52
C LEU A 43 -2.21 -0.67 3.68
N SER A 44 -3.04 -1.08 2.73
CA SER A 44 -2.74 -2.22 1.87
C SER A 44 -3.23 -1.94 0.45
N THR A 45 -2.38 -2.18 -0.54
CA THR A 45 -2.69 -2.04 -1.96
C THR A 45 -1.73 -2.86 -2.82
N TYR A 46 -2.05 -3.02 -4.10
CA TYR A 46 -1.06 -3.40 -5.10
C TYR A 46 -0.42 -2.13 -5.68
N PRO A 47 0.91 -1.94 -5.55
CA PRO A 47 1.59 -0.84 -6.22
C PRO A 47 1.45 -0.92 -7.75
N THR A 48 1.48 0.23 -8.43
CA THR A 48 1.51 0.29 -9.90
C THR A 48 2.87 -0.14 -10.46
N ASN A 49 2.98 -0.30 -11.78
CA ASN A 49 4.23 -0.63 -12.43
C ASN A 49 5.29 0.47 -12.20
N ALA A 50 6.52 0.07 -11.87
CA ALA A 50 7.64 0.99 -11.68
C ALA A 50 7.97 1.80 -12.95
N ASP A 51 7.67 1.27 -14.13
CA ASP A 51 7.85 1.96 -15.41
C ASP A 51 6.95 3.20 -15.55
N ASP A 52 5.88 3.31 -14.75
CA ASP A 52 4.97 4.47 -14.74
C ASP A 52 5.52 5.65 -13.91
N LEU A 53 6.67 5.47 -13.25
CA LEU A 53 7.34 6.56 -12.53
C LEU A 53 8.03 7.51 -13.53
N ARG A 54 7.86 8.81 -13.30
CA ARG A 54 8.62 9.83 -14.04
C ARG A 54 10.10 9.73 -13.71
N LYS A 55 10.95 10.28 -14.58
CA LYS A 55 12.40 10.35 -14.38
C LYS A 55 12.82 11.06 -13.08
N ASP A 56 11.97 11.93 -12.54
CA ASP A 56 12.22 12.63 -11.26
C ASP A 56 11.71 11.85 -10.02
N GLY A 57 11.21 10.62 -10.22
CA GLY A 57 10.68 9.74 -9.18
C GLY A 57 9.24 10.05 -8.75
N THR A 58 8.54 10.95 -9.44
CA THR A 58 7.13 11.26 -9.14
C THR A 58 6.16 10.40 -9.94
N PHE A 59 4.93 10.23 -9.43
CA PHE A 59 3.88 9.46 -10.09
C PHE A 59 3.31 10.19 -11.31
N VAL A 60 2.88 9.41 -12.30
CA VAL A 60 2.04 9.89 -13.40
C VAL A 60 0.59 9.65 -13.05
N ASN A 61 -0.23 10.71 -13.06
CA ASN A 61 -1.66 10.53 -13.17
C ASN A 61 -1.98 10.23 -14.64
N THR A 62 -2.46 9.03 -14.91
CA THR A 62 -2.91 8.63 -16.25
C THR A 62 -4.34 9.13 -16.46
N ASN A 63 -4.55 9.93 -17.51
CA ASN A 63 -5.88 10.45 -17.92
C ASN A 63 -6.57 11.39 -16.91
N ASP A 64 -5.81 12.08 -16.05
CA ASP A 64 -6.34 12.94 -14.97
C ASP A 64 -7.34 12.24 -14.03
N HIS A 65 -7.35 10.90 -14.05
CA HIS A 65 -8.23 10.05 -13.29
C HIS A 65 -7.39 9.38 -12.21
N TRP A 66 -7.36 9.99 -11.02
CA TRP A 66 -6.57 9.52 -9.87
C TRP A 66 -7.07 8.16 -9.38
N GLU A 67 -6.68 7.10 -10.08
CA GLU A 67 -7.08 5.72 -9.83
C GLU A 67 -6.07 4.98 -8.98
N VAL A 68 -6.59 4.19 -8.05
CA VAL A 68 -5.80 3.23 -7.27
C VAL A 68 -6.44 1.85 -7.36
N PRO A 69 -5.63 0.77 -7.38
CA PRO A 69 -6.16 -0.59 -7.38
C PRO A 69 -7.07 -0.85 -6.16
N HIS A 70 -8.24 -1.45 -6.38
CA HIS A 70 -9.18 -1.80 -5.32
C HIS A 70 -9.72 -3.22 -5.52
N LEU A 71 -9.68 -4.03 -4.46
CA LEU A 71 -10.07 -5.43 -4.49
C LEU A 71 -11.52 -5.58 -4.02
N CYS A 72 -12.42 -5.90 -4.97
CA CYS A 72 -13.87 -5.98 -4.71
C CYS A 72 -14.40 -7.42 -4.61
N GLU A 73 -13.70 -8.39 -5.21
CA GLU A 73 -14.19 -9.74 -5.42
C GLU A 73 -13.22 -10.79 -4.87
N ALA A 74 -13.76 -11.84 -4.28
CA ALA A 74 -13.03 -13.04 -3.90
C ALA A 74 -13.86 -14.27 -4.25
N SER A 75 -13.18 -15.33 -4.67
CA SER A 75 -13.78 -16.63 -4.98
C SER A 75 -13.02 -17.76 -4.31
N VAL A 76 -13.66 -18.91 -4.17
CA VAL A 76 -13.03 -20.14 -3.68
C VAL A 76 -12.80 -21.05 -4.87
N LEU A 77 -11.55 -21.45 -5.09
CA LEU A 77 -11.18 -22.37 -6.16
C LEU A 77 -11.69 -23.78 -5.85
N SER A 78 -11.72 -24.67 -6.84
CA SER A 78 -12.07 -26.09 -6.63
C SER A 78 -11.17 -26.80 -5.60
N SER A 79 -9.96 -26.29 -5.38
CA SER A 79 -9.03 -26.75 -4.34
C SER A 79 -9.41 -26.30 -2.92
N GLY A 80 -10.45 -25.48 -2.75
CA GLY A 80 -10.85 -24.90 -1.46
C GLY A 80 -10.06 -23.64 -1.05
N ILE A 81 -9.12 -23.19 -1.88
CA ILE A 81 -8.29 -22.00 -1.60
C ILE A 81 -9.06 -20.73 -1.98
N ALA A 82 -9.13 -19.77 -1.07
CA ALA A 82 -9.66 -18.44 -1.36
C ALA A 82 -8.68 -17.64 -2.23
N ARG A 83 -9.21 -16.98 -3.26
CA ARG A 83 -8.44 -16.15 -4.19
C ARG A 83 -9.16 -14.84 -4.43
N ASN A 84 -8.41 -13.73 -4.38
CA ASN A 84 -8.92 -12.44 -4.82
C ASN A 84 -9.13 -12.45 -6.35
N GLY A 85 -10.20 -11.81 -6.80
CA GLY A 85 -10.38 -11.44 -8.20
C GLY A 85 -9.32 -10.42 -8.65
N GLN A 86 -9.33 -10.10 -9.95
CA GLN A 86 -8.49 -9.02 -10.46
C GLN A 86 -8.89 -7.69 -9.79
N ALA A 87 -7.91 -6.85 -9.48
CA ALA A 87 -8.18 -5.52 -8.96
C ALA A 87 -8.99 -4.71 -9.98
N SER A 88 -10.01 -4.01 -9.46
CA SER A 88 -10.65 -2.92 -10.16
C SER A 88 -9.95 -1.60 -9.78
N ALA A 89 -10.58 -0.46 -10.06
CA ALA A 89 -10.07 0.85 -9.70
C ALA A 89 -11.04 1.59 -8.78
N ALA A 90 -10.51 2.26 -7.77
CA ALA A 90 -11.19 3.32 -7.05
C ALA A 90 -10.58 4.66 -7.50
N ALA A 91 -11.42 5.62 -7.87
CA ALA A 91 -10.98 6.89 -8.44
C ALA A 91 -11.33 8.08 -7.54
N ASN A 92 -10.54 9.15 -7.65
CA ASN A 92 -10.81 10.45 -7.03
C ASN A 92 -10.97 10.37 -5.49
N LEU A 93 -10.27 9.43 -4.87
CA LEU A 93 -10.23 9.29 -3.42
C LEU A 93 -9.48 10.46 -2.80
N ARG A 94 -10.05 11.04 -1.73
CA ARG A 94 -9.40 12.13 -0.97
C ARG A 94 -8.64 11.64 0.25
N LYS A 95 -8.90 10.41 0.67
CA LYS A 95 -8.28 9.71 1.80
C LYS A 95 -8.39 8.20 1.60
N PRO A 96 -7.63 7.37 2.33
CA PRO A 96 -7.78 5.92 2.27
C PRO A 96 -9.23 5.49 2.58
N VAL A 97 -9.66 4.42 1.93
CA VAL A 97 -11.00 3.84 2.11
C VAL A 97 -10.88 2.43 2.67
N LEU A 98 -11.89 2.00 3.43
CA LEU A 98 -11.94 0.64 3.94
C LEU A 98 -12.07 -0.35 2.77
N SER A 99 -11.09 -1.25 2.64
CA SER A 99 -11.14 -2.34 1.66
C SER A 99 -11.84 -3.56 2.25
N LYS A 100 -12.57 -4.30 1.40
CA LYS A 100 -13.17 -5.58 1.77
C LYS A 100 -12.15 -6.71 1.82
N LEU A 101 -11.07 -6.58 1.07
CA LEU A 101 -10.05 -7.61 0.87
C LEU A 101 -8.65 -7.01 1.06
N TRP A 102 -7.72 -7.87 1.45
CA TRP A 102 -6.31 -7.52 1.65
C TRP A 102 -5.52 -7.65 0.34
N ALA A 103 -4.66 -6.67 0.03
CA ALA A 103 -3.73 -6.72 -1.09
C ALA A 103 -2.31 -7.05 -0.60
N ALA A 104 -1.69 -8.07 -1.18
CA ALA A 104 -0.40 -8.57 -0.69
C ALA A 104 0.81 -7.73 -1.11
N GLY A 105 0.68 -6.84 -2.11
CA GLY A 105 1.82 -6.13 -2.69
C GLY A 105 2.44 -5.05 -1.80
N LEU A 106 1.66 -4.50 -0.87
CA LEU A 106 2.11 -3.53 0.13
C LEU A 106 1.26 -3.67 1.40
N SER A 107 1.91 -3.59 2.56
CA SER A 107 1.27 -3.52 3.88
C SER A 107 2.06 -2.55 4.77
N PHE A 108 1.42 -1.47 5.20
CA PHE A 108 2.00 -0.45 6.07
C PHE A 108 1.10 -0.18 7.27
N SER A 109 1.66 -0.31 8.47
CA SER A 109 0.93 -0.10 9.73
C SER A 109 1.88 0.31 10.85
N ARG A 110 1.32 0.79 11.96
CA ARG A 110 2.08 0.83 13.22
C ARG A 110 2.53 -0.58 13.57
N CYS A 111 3.73 -0.71 14.09
CA CYS A 111 4.23 -2.00 14.54
C CYS A 111 5.02 -1.89 15.83
N HIS A 112 5.03 -3.00 16.55
CA HIS A 112 5.81 -3.20 17.77
C HIS A 112 6.72 -4.42 17.62
N ALA A 113 6.89 -4.90 16.37
CA ALA A 113 7.46 -6.19 16.04
C ALA A 113 8.97 -6.28 16.28
N GLU A 114 9.67 -5.15 16.28
CA GLU A 114 11.11 -5.08 16.59
C GLU A 114 11.39 -4.47 17.97
N ARG A 115 10.44 -4.58 18.91
CA ARG A 115 10.67 -4.28 20.33
C ARG A 115 11.47 -5.36 21.02
#